data_AF-A0A140KDQ5-F1
#
_entry.id   AF-A0A140KDQ5-F1
#
_cell.length_a   1.000
_cell.length_b   1.000
_cell.length_c   1.000
_cell.angle_alpha   90.00
_cell.angle_beta   90.00
_cell.angle_gamma   90.00
#
_symmetry.space_group_name_H-M   'P 1'
#
loop_
_entity.id
_entity.type
_entity.pdbx_description
1 polymer ?
#
loop_
_entity_poly.entity_id
_entity_poly.type
_entity_poly.pdbx_seq_one_letter_code
_entity_poly.pdbx_strand_id
1 'polypeptide(L)' 'MTENNAARIYKKVEQAHAEQERQKALSNPEVFIKLAEARGYTFTVKDLETQLNQLSDEEVAGIFNPGIGQRRHIFPR' A
#
# COMPACT_ATOMS: atom_id res chain seq x y z
N MET A 1 9.21 10.42 -29.94
CA MET A 1 9.13 8.94 -29.79
C MET A 1 10.00 8.40 -28.62
N THR A 2 10.15 9.14 -27.52
CA THR A 2 10.94 8.72 -26.32
C THR A 2 10.06 8.59 -25.06
N GLU A 3 8.86 9.15 -25.08
CA GLU A 3 7.91 9.20 -23.96
C GLU A 3 7.39 7.81 -23.56
N ASN A 4 7.21 6.90 -24.53
CA ASN A 4 6.75 5.53 -24.28
C ASN A 4 7.73 4.70 -23.43
N ASN A 5 9.01 5.04 -23.40
CA ASN A 5 10.01 4.29 -22.63
C ASN A 5 10.09 4.80 -21.18
N ALA A 6 10.06 6.13 -20.99
CA ALA A 6 10.08 6.74 -19.66
C ALA A 6 8.83 6.38 -18.83
N ALA A 7 7.64 6.42 -19.43
CA ALA A 7 6.39 6.03 -18.76
C ALA A 7 6.41 4.55 -18.33
N ARG A 8 6.96 3.67 -19.17
CA ARG A 8 7.07 2.24 -18.86
C ARG A 8 8.09 1.96 -17.76
N ILE A 9 9.19 2.70 -17.72
CA ILE A 9 10.19 2.62 -16.64
C ILE A 9 9.58 3.12 -15.33
N TYR A 10 8.90 4.27 -15.36
CA TYR A 10 8.21 4.82 -14.20
C TYR A 10 7.20 3.83 -13.62
N LYS A 11 6.34 3.23 -14.45
CA LYS A 11 5.36 2.23 -14.00
C LYS A 11 6.01 1.00 -13.35
N LYS A 12 7.16 0.55 -13.86
CA LYS A 12 7.91 -0.56 -13.25
C LYS A 12 8.52 -0.19 -11.90
N VAL A 13 9.02 1.05 -11.76
CA VAL A 13 9.57 1.57 -10.51
C VAL A 13 8.46 1.73 -9.46
N GLU A 14 7.29 2.22 -9.87
CA GLU A 14 6.10 2.35 -9.02
C GLU A 14 5.62 0.99 -8.50
N GLN A 15 5.55 -0.02 -9.37
CA GLN A 15 5.23 -1.40 -8.98
C GLN A 15 6.25 -1.99 -8.00
N ALA A 16 7.55 -1.81 -8.26
CA ALA A 16 8.60 -2.29 -7.36
C ALA A 16 8.56 -1.59 -5.99
N HIS A 17 8.21 -0.31 -5.95
CA HIS A 17 8.06 0.44 -4.70
C HIS A 17 6.86 -0.06 -3.90
N ALA A 18 5.71 -0.26 -4.54
CA ALA A 18 4.52 -0.82 -3.91
C ALA A 18 4.77 -2.23 -3.35
N GLU A 19 5.49 -3.08 -4.08
CA GLU A 19 5.90 -4.41 -3.59
C GLU A 19 6.83 -4.32 -2.38
N GLN A 20 7.78 -3.39 -2.39
CA GLN A 20 8.69 -3.17 -1.26
C GLN A 20 7.96 -2.63 -0.02
N GLU A 21 7.01 -1.73 -0.19
CA GLU A 21 6.16 -1.23 0.90
C GLU A 21 5.29 -2.33 1.49
N ARG A 22 4.68 -3.19 0.65
CA ARG A 22 3.94 -4.37 1.11
C ARG A 22 4.84 -5.35 1.87
N GLN A 23 6.05 -5.62 1.38
CA GLN A 23 7.00 -6.49 2.08
C GLN A 23 7.43 -5.90 3.43
N LYS A 24 7.63 -4.58 3.50
CA LYS A 24 7.90 -3.89 4.77
C LYS A 24 6.70 -4.00 5.73
N ALA A 25 5.47 -3.89 5.23
CA ALA A 25 4.24 -4.09 6.03
C ALA A 25 4.21 -5.49 6.65
N LEU A 26 4.53 -6.51 5.84
CA LEU A 26 4.51 -7.92 6.24
C LEU A 26 5.72 -8.35 7.08
N SER A 27 6.74 -7.50 7.23
CA SER A 27 7.94 -7.84 8.01
C SER A 27 7.70 -7.96 9.51
N ASN A 28 6.64 -7.34 10.04
CA ASN A 28 6.32 -7.36 11.48
C ASN A 28 4.80 -7.46 11.73
N PRO A 29 4.16 -8.59 11.37
CA PRO A 29 2.72 -8.76 11.49
C PRO A 29 2.24 -8.79 12.95
N GLU A 30 3.10 -9.22 13.88
CA GLU A 30 2.78 -9.27 15.32
C GLU A 30 2.52 -7.88 15.93
N VAL A 31 3.21 -6.84 15.45
CA VAL A 31 3.00 -5.46 15.94
C VAL A 31 1.62 -4.96 15.54
N PHE A 32 1.16 -5.31 14.34
CA PHE A 32 -0.17 -4.96 13.85
C PHE A 32 -1.27 -5.70 14.62
N ILE A 33 -1.07 -6.98 14.92
CA ILE A 33 -2.02 -7.76 15.72
C ILE A 33 -2.16 -7.16 17.12
N LYS A 34 -1.05 -6.86 17.80
CA LYS A 34 -1.08 -6.23 19.13
C LYS A 34 -1.76 -4.86 19.12
N LEU A 35 -1.54 -4.06 18.07
CA LEU A 35 -2.20 -2.76 17.91
C LEU A 35 -3.71 -2.91 17.69
N ALA A 36 -4.12 -3.91 16.90
CA ALA A 36 -5.52 -4.20 16.65
C ALA A 36 -6.24 -4.72 17.90
N GLU A 37 -5.62 -5.64 18.64
CA GLU A 37 -6.11 -6.12 19.95
C GLU A 37 -6.24 -4.96 20.95
N ALA A 38 -5.24 -4.07 21.03
CA ALA A 38 -5.29 -2.89 21.89
C ALA A 38 -6.43 -1.92 21.54
N ARG A 39 -6.91 -1.94 20.29
CA ARG A 39 -8.06 -1.17 19.83
C ARG A 39 -9.39 -1.95 19.89
N GLY A 40 -9.37 -3.18 20.40
CA GLY A 40 -10.55 -4.05 20.55
C GLY A 40 -10.96 -4.79 19.29
N TYR A 41 -10.09 -4.86 18.28
CA TYR A 41 -10.33 -5.61 17.04
C TYR A 41 -9.70 -7.00 17.15
N THR A 42 -10.49 -8.05 16.91
CA THR A 42 -9.97 -9.40 16.71
C THR A 42 -9.40 -9.50 15.29
N PHE A 43 -8.07 -9.48 15.20
CA PHE A 43 -7.38 -9.35 13.91
C PHE A 43 -6.31 -10.42 13.78
N THR A 44 -6.36 -11.23 12.72
CA THR A 44 -5.37 -12.29 12.48
C THR A 44 -4.41 -11.91 11.35
N VAL A 45 -3.25 -12.56 11.26
CA VAL A 45 -2.29 -12.35 10.15
C VAL A 45 -2.96 -12.59 8.78
N LYS A 46 -3.85 -13.56 8.70
CA LYS A 46 -4.58 -13.90 7.48
C LYS A 46 -5.56 -12.78 7.07
N ASP A 47 -6.16 -12.13 8.05
CA ASP A 47 -7.04 -10.98 7.81
C ASP A 47 -6.23 -9.77 7.35
N LEU A 48 -5.01 -9.57 7.88
CA LEU A 48 -4.09 -8.52 7.43
C LEU A 48 -3.79 -8.64 5.94
N GLU A 49 -3.38 -9.82 5.47
CA GLU A 49 -3.09 -10.06 4.06
C GLU A 49 -4.33 -9.87 3.18
N THR A 50 -5.48 -10.36 3.65
CA THR A 50 -6.74 -10.25 2.91
C THR A 50 -7.17 -8.80 2.77
N GLN A 51 -7.06 -8.00 3.82
CA GLN A 51 -7.40 -6.57 3.80
C GLN A 51 -6.39 -5.74 3.00
N LEU A 52 -5.09 -6.04 3.11
CA LEU A 52 -4.06 -5.39 2.29
C LEU A 52 -4.28 -5.63 0.79
N ASN A 53 -4.78 -6.81 0.41
CA ASN A 53 -5.11 -7.13 -0.98
C ASN A 53 -6.40 -6.47 -1.48
N GLN A 54 -7.28 -6.01 -0.58
CA GLN A 54 -8.49 -5.25 -0.95
C GLN A 54 -8.20 -3.75 -1.16
N LEU A 55 -7.10 -3.25 -0.61
CA LEU A 55 -6.68 -1.85 -0.75
C LEU A 55 -6.04 -1.61 -2.12
N SER A 56 -6.37 -0.47 -2.72
CA SER A 56 -5.67 0.01 -3.91
C SER A 56 -4.24 0.44 -3.58
N ASP A 57 -3.35 0.44 -4.58
CA ASP A 57 -1.95 0.85 -4.41
C ASP A 57 -1.82 2.27 -3.82
N GLU A 58 -2.75 3.16 -4.16
CA GLU A 58 -2.82 4.53 -3.64
C GLU A 58 -3.18 4.58 -2.15
N GLU A 59 -4.05 3.69 -1.69
CA GLU A 59 -4.43 3.59 -0.28
C GLU A 59 -3.30 2.98 0.55
N VAL A 60 -2.62 1.96 0.02
CA VAL A 60 -1.43 1.37 0.66
C VAL A 60 -0.33 2.41 0.79
N ALA A 61 -0.04 3.17 -0.27
CA ALA A 61 0.97 4.23 -0.24
C ALA A 61 0.64 5.34 0.78
N GLY A 62 -0.65 5.63 0.99
CA GLY A 62 -1.11 6.59 2.00
C GLY A 62 -0.86 6.15 3.45
N ILE A 63 -0.85 4.84 3.72
CA ILE A 63 -0.51 4.29 5.04
C ILE A 63 0.98 4.54 5.37
N PHE A 64 1.85 4.44 4.36
CA PHE A 64 3.29 4.64 4.52
C PHE A 64 3.75 6.10 4.44
N ASN A 65 2.97 6.97 3.80
CA ASN A 65 3.30 8.39 3.60
C ASN A 65 2.26 9.31 4.27
N PRO A 66 2.18 9.32 5.62
CA PRO A 66 1.21 10.14 6.33
C PRO A 66 1.43 11.63 6.01
N GLY A 67 0.34 12.33 5.69
CA GLY A 67 0.35 13.76 5.34
C GLY A 67 0.56 14.07 3.86
N ILE A 68 0.89 13.08 3.02
CA ILE A 68 0.90 13.22 1.56
C ILE A 68 -0.47 12.77 1.06
N GLY A 69 -1.28 13.72 0.58
CA GLY A 69 -2.60 13.44 0.03
C GLY A 69 -2.51 12.49 -1.16
N GLN A 70 -3.44 11.54 -1.25
CA GLN A 70 -3.56 10.62 -2.39
C GLN A 70 -3.66 11.40 -3.69
N ARG A 71 -2.97 10.94 -4.73
CA ARG A 71 -3.10 11.50 -6.08
C ARG A 71 -4.48 11.15 -6.64
N ARG A 72 -5.47 12.01 -6.38
CA ARG A 72 -6.79 11.88 -6.98
C ARG A 72 -6.73 12.26 -8.44
N HIS A 73 -7.33 11.46 -9.30
CA HIS A 73 -7.59 11.87 -10.68
C HIS A 73 -8.47 13.14 -10.66
N ILE A 74 -8.04 14.16 -11.42
CA ILE A 74 -8.77 15.42 -11.57
C ILE A 74 -10.14 15.17 -12.25
N PHE A 75 -10.25 14.09 -13.01
CA PHE A 75 -11.49 13.66 -13.65
C PHE A 75 -11.98 12.37 -12.98
N PRO A 76 -13.27 12.31 -12.56
CA PRO A 76 -13.85 11.06 -12.08
C PRO A 76 -13.88 10.02 -13.19
N ARG A 77 -13.61 8.75 -12.83
CA ARG A 77 -13.86 7.60 -13.71
C ARG A 77 -15.35 7.33 -13.82
#